data_AF-A0A812HPV2-F1
#
_entry.id   AF-A0A812HPV2-F1
#
_cell.length_a   1.000
_cell.length_b   1.000
_cell.length_c   1.000
_cell.angle_alpha   90.00
_cell.angle_beta   90.00
_cell.angle_gamma   90.00
#
_symmetry.space_group_name_H-M   'P 1'
#
loop_
_entity.id
_entity.type
_entity.pdbx_description
1 polymer ?
#
loop_
_entity_poly.entity_id
_entity_poly.type
_entity_poly.pdbx_seq_one_letter_code
_entity_poly.pdbx_strand_id
1 'polypeptide(L)'
;MNDLWYGVLLNLIGSLTINGATNLMKLGVVRRAEERAWRIVWYVGASLFAAGNLLNFRSLSLAPQTLLAALGAVQFVSNVFFARTLLGEEADA
;
A
#
# COMPACT_ATOMS: atom_id res chain seq x y z
N MET A 1 -19.03 17.14 8.30
CA MET A 1 -19.38 15.79 7.82
C MET A 1 -18.62 15.40 6.54
N ASN A 2 -18.47 16.30 5.57
CA ASN A 2 -17.75 15.97 4.32
C ASN A 2 -16.26 15.71 4.55
N ASP A 3 -15.59 16.47 5.42
CA ASP A 3 -14.15 16.30 5.72
C ASP A 3 -13.82 14.93 6.30
N LEU A 4 -14.72 14.37 7.11
CA LEU A 4 -14.58 13.02 7.66
C LEU A 4 -14.53 11.97 6.55
N TRP A 5 -15.46 12.04 5.60
CA TRP A 5 -15.50 11.12 4.47
C TRP A 5 -14.29 11.29 3.56
N TYR A 6 -13.85 12.52 3.32
CA TYR A 6 -12.60 12.77 2.59
C TYR A 6 -11.39 12.19 3.32
N GLY A 7 -11.31 12.31 4.65
CA GLY A 7 -10.26 11.70 5.46
C GLY A 7 -10.26 10.18 5.36
N VAL A 8 -11.43 9.54 5.48
CA VAL A 8 -11.59 8.09 5.34
C VAL A 8 -11.16 7.62 3.94
N LEU A 9 -11.66 8.25 2.88
CA LEU A 9 -11.32 7.87 1.50
C LEU A 9 -9.83 8.07 1.20
N LEU A 10 -9.26 9.18 1.66
CA LEU A 10 -7.84 9.48 1.48
C LEU A 10 -6.95 8.47 2.21
N ASN A 11 -7.36 8.07 3.42
CA ASN A 11 -6.67 7.03 4.19
C ASN A 11 -6.75 5.68 3.48
N LEU A 12 -7.92 5.29 2.99
CA LEU A 12 -8.08 4.03 2.25
C LEU A 12 -7.21 4.00 0.99
N ILE A 13 -7.19 5.08 0.20
CA ILE A 13 -6.34 5.18 -1.00
C ILE A 13 -4.86 5.11 -0.64
N GLY A 14 -4.44 5.85 0.40
CA GLY A 14 -3.06 5.82 0.90
C GLY A 14 -2.64 4.42 1.33
N SER A 15 -3.49 3.75 2.11
CA SER A 15 -3.33 2.38 2.56
C SER A 15 -3.24 1.36 1.43
N LEU A 16 -4.14 1.40 0.43
CA LEU A 16 -4.07 0.55 -0.75
C LEU A 16 -2.76 0.75 -1.52
N THR A 17 -2.36 2.01 -1.68
CA THR A 17 -1.11 2.39 -2.36
C THR A 17 0.11 1.82 -1.61
N ILE A 18 0.13 1.92 -0.28
CA ILE A 18 1.22 1.37 0.55
C ILE A 18 1.33 -0.15 0.36
N ASN A 19 0.22 -0.89 0.36
CA ASN A 19 0.27 -2.34 0.14
C ASN A 19 0.83 -2.69 -1.23
N GLY A 20 0.27 -2.10 -2.29
CA GLY A 20 0.77 -2.31 -3.65
C GLY A 20 2.25 -1.96 -3.78
N ALA A 21 2.66 -0.84 -3.18
CA ALA A 21 4.05 -0.39 -3.15
C ALA A 21 4.99 -1.39 -2.45
N THR A 22 4.60 -1.91 -1.28
CA THR A 22 5.41 -2.92 -0.57
C THR A 22 5.55 -4.21 -1.36
N ASN A 23 4.49 -4.66 -2.04
CA ASN A 23 4.56 -5.84 -2.91
C ASN A 23 5.35 -5.58 -4.18
N LEU A 24 5.35 -4.35 -4.72
CA LEU A 24 6.19 -3.96 -5.84
C LEU A 24 7.68 -3.91 -5.45
N MET A 25 8.00 -3.39 -4.27
CA MET A 25 9.38 -3.44 -3.74
C MET A 25 9.83 -4.88 -3.54
N LYS A 26 8.97 -5.76 -2.98
CA LYS A 26 9.25 -7.21 -2.87
C LYS A 26 9.51 -7.83 -4.24
N LEU A 27 8.67 -7.55 -5.23
CA LEU A 27 8.85 -8.04 -6.60
C LEU A 27 10.20 -7.61 -7.19
N GLY A 28 10.60 -6.36 -6.97
CA GLY A 28 11.92 -5.87 -7.37
C GLY A 28 13.06 -6.60 -6.66
N VAL A 29 12.90 -7.03 -5.41
CA VAL A 29 13.92 -7.85 -4.73
C VAL A 29 13.96 -9.27 -5.28
N VAL A 30 12.80 -9.91 -5.52
CA VAL A 30 12.71 -11.28 -6.08
C VAL A 30 13.35 -11.33 -7.46
N ARG A 31 13.08 -10.35 -8.32
CA ARG A 31 13.61 -10.28 -9.70
C ARG A 31 15.06 -9.81 -9.78
N ARG A 32 15.72 -9.53 -8.64
CA ARG A 32 17.07 -8.93 -8.60
C ARG A 32 18.13 -9.75 -9.31
N ALA A 33 18.02 -11.07 -9.29
CA ALA A 33 18.98 -11.98 -9.91
C ALA A 33 18.73 -12.18 -11.42
N GLU A 34 17.51 -11.94 -11.90
CA GLU A 34 17.06 -12.34 -13.24
C GLU A 34 16.82 -11.14 -14.18
N GLU A 35 16.32 -10.02 -13.65
CA GLU A 35 15.97 -8.85 -14.46
C GLU A 35 16.84 -7.64 -14.14
N ARG A 36 17.48 -7.04 -15.14
CA ARG A 36 18.26 -5.80 -14.98
C ARG A 36 17.40 -4.61 -14.50
N ALA A 37 16.09 -4.65 -14.75
CA ALA A 37 15.13 -3.60 -14.39
C ALA A 37 14.68 -3.65 -12.92
N TRP A 38 15.15 -4.61 -12.11
CA TRP A 38 14.77 -4.79 -10.71
C TRP A 38 14.86 -3.51 -9.87
N ARG A 39 15.90 -2.69 -10.12
CA ARG A 39 16.10 -1.39 -9.44
C ARG A 39 14.97 -0.42 -9.73
N ILE A 40 14.52 -0.37 -10.99
CA ILE A 40 13.44 0.53 -11.41
C ILE A 40 12.15 0.11 -10.70
N VAL A 41 11.82 -1.18 -10.73
CA VAL A 41 10.65 -1.73 -10.02
C VAL A 41 10.69 -1.37 -8.53
N TRP A 42 11.85 -1.54 -7.90
CA TRP A 42 12.04 -1.20 -6.49
C TRP A 42 11.88 0.30 -6.21
N TYR A 43 12.51 1.18 -7.00
CA TYR A 43 12.40 2.63 -6.80
C TYR A 43 10.99 3.17 -7.08
N VAL A 44 10.26 2.59 -8.03
CA VAL A 44 8.84 2.89 -8.25
C VAL A 44 8.01 2.45 -7.04
N GLY A 45 8.27 1.27 -6.49
CA GLY A 45 7.65 0.84 -5.24
C GLY A 45 7.96 1.79 -4.08
N ALA A 46 9.22 2.20 -3.91
CA ALA A 46 9.62 3.11 -2.84
C ALA A 46 8.96 4.50 -2.97
N SER A 47 8.84 5.04 -4.18
CA SER A 47 8.19 6.34 -4.41
C SER A 47 6.69 6.28 -4.12
N LEU A 48 6.01 5.20 -4.54
CA LEU A 48 4.60 4.97 -4.23
C LEU A 48 4.37 4.77 -2.73
N PHE A 49 5.29 4.07 -2.04
CA PHE A 49 5.23 3.91 -0.59
C PHE A 49 5.31 5.26 0.13
N ALA A 50 6.25 6.12 -0.27
CA ALA A 50 6.37 7.46 0.30
C ALA A 50 5.10 8.29 0.03
N ALA A 51 4.58 8.27 -1.20
CA ALA A 51 3.35 8.97 -1.57
C ALA A 51 2.14 8.47 -0.76
N GLY A 52 1.97 7.16 -0.61
CA GLY A 52 0.88 6.58 0.18
C GLY A 52 0.94 6.97 1.66
N ASN A 53 2.14 7.05 2.25
CA ASN A 53 2.31 7.55 3.61
C ASN A 53 1.97 9.04 3.76
N LEU A 54 2.27 9.87 2.76
CA LEU A 54 1.87 11.28 2.75
C LEU A 54 0.35 11.44 2.68
N LEU A 55 -0.34 10.61 1.90
CA LEU A 55 -1.81 10.59 1.85
C LEU A 55 -2.40 10.19 3.21
N ASN A 56 -1.85 9.15 3.84
CA ASN A 56 -2.26 8.73 5.19
C ASN A 56 -1.97 9.82 6.23
N PHE A 57 -0.84 10.49 6.16
CA PHE A 57 -0.54 11.60 7.05
C PHE A 57 -1.54 12.75 6.89
N ARG A 58 -1.88 13.11 5.64
CA ARG A 58 -2.93 14.12 5.37
C ARG A 58 -4.30 13.69 5.86
N SER A 59 -4.61 12.38 5.88
CA SER A 59 -5.89 11.91 6.42
C SER A 59 -6.06 12.16 7.92
N LEU A 60 -4.96 12.24 8.68
CA LEU A 60 -4.98 12.51 10.13
C LEU A 60 -5.49 13.93 10.46
N SER A 61 -5.41 14.87 9.53
CA SER A 61 -5.99 16.21 9.73
C SER A 61 -7.49 16.27 9.45
N LEU A 62 -8.06 15.22 8.85
CA LEU A 62 -9.44 15.19 8.36
C LEU A 62 -10.33 14.20 9.13
N ALA A 63 -9.76 13.13 9.66
CA ALA A 63 -10.49 12.08 10.39
C ALA A 63 -9.75 11.66 11.68
N PRO A 64 -10.48 11.29 12.75
CA PRO A 64 -9.86 10.83 13.99
C PRO A 64 -8.98 9.59 13.78
N GLN A 65 -7.80 9.58 14.41
CA GLN A 65 -6.85 8.47 14.29
C GLN A 65 -7.45 7.12 14.73
N THR A 66 -8.32 7.10 15.74
CA THR A 66 -8.98 5.87 16.19
C THR A 66 -9.91 5.28 15.13
N LEU A 67 -10.61 6.13 14.37
CA LEU A 67 -11.42 5.71 13.23
C LEU A 67 -10.54 5.16 12.10
N LEU A 68 -9.48 5.88 11.76
CA LEU A 68 -8.56 5.47 10.70
C LEU A 68 -7.80 4.18 11.05
N ALA A 69 -7.44 3.99 12.31
CA ALA A 69 -6.80 2.77 12.79
C ALA A 69 -7.70 1.53 12.63
N ALA A 70 -9.01 1.68 12.85
CA ALA A 70 -9.97 0.60 12.62
C ALA A 70 -10.05 0.17 11.14
N LEU A 71 -9.72 1.07 10.20
CA LEU A 71 -9.64 0.75 8.77
C LEU A 71 -8.40 -0.08 8.40
N GLY A 72 -7.48 -0.30 9.34
CA GLY A 72 -6.27 -1.11 9.14
C GLY A 72 -6.55 -2.55 8.67
N ALA A 73 -7.72 -3.11 8.94
CA ALA A 73 -8.13 -4.41 8.40
C ALA A 73 -8.17 -4.43 6.85
N VAL A 74 -8.51 -3.30 6.21
CA VAL A 74 -8.46 -3.16 4.74
C VAL A 74 -7.03 -3.30 4.23
N GLN A 75 -6.06 -2.82 5.01
CA GLN A 75 -4.64 -2.99 4.71
C GLN A 75 -4.29 -4.48 4.61
N PHE A 76 -4.77 -5.30 5.54
CA PHE A 76 -4.52 -6.74 5.56
C PHE A 76 -5.14 -7.45 4.35
N VAL A 77 -6.44 -7.23 4.07
CA VAL A 77 -7.14 -7.84 2.93
C VAL A 77 -6.46 -7.47 1.60
N SER A 78 -6.06 -6.21 1.46
CA SER A 78 -5.44 -5.73 0.23
C SER A 78 -4.03 -6.29 0.04
N ASN A 79 -3.27 -6.47 1.12
CA ASN A 79 -1.96 -7.12 1.05
C ASN A 79 -2.08 -8.56 0.54
N VAL A 80 -3.04 -9.34 1.05
CA VAL A 80 -3.33 -10.70 0.58
C VAL A 80 -3.72 -10.70 -0.91
N PHE A 81 -4.57 -9.76 -1.33
CA PHE A 81 -4.96 -9.62 -2.74
C PHE A 81 -3.76 -9.33 -3.65
N PHE A 82 -2.93 -8.35 -3.30
CA PHE A 82 -1.76 -7.97 -4.10
C PHE A 82 -0.65 -9.02 -4.06
N ALA A 83 -0.47 -9.77 -2.97
CA ALA A 83 0.47 -10.88 -2.92
C ALA A 83 0.07 -11.96 -3.94
N ARG A 84 -1.21 -12.35 -3.94
CA ARG A 84 -1.73 -13.36 -4.87
C ARG A 84 -1.67 -12.92 -6.34
N THR A 85 -2.01 -11.66 -6.63
CA THR A 85 -2.08 -11.17 -8.02
C THR A 85 -0.75 -10.69 -8.60
N LEU A 86 0.14 -10.11 -7.79
CA LEU A 86 1.39 -9.52 -8.27
C LEU A 86 2.61 -10.45 -8.13
N LEU A 87 2.64 -11.26 -7.06
CA LEU A 87 3.76 -12.18 -6.78
C LEU A 87 3.44 -13.63 -7.20
N GLY A 88 2.16 -13.96 -7.41
CA GLY A 88 1.75 -15.33 -7.74
C GLY A 88 1.94 -16.32 -6.59
N GLU A 89 2.16 -15.82 -5.37
CA GLU A 89 2.19 -16.65 -4.16
C GLU A 89 0.78 -17.20 -3.95
N GLU A 90 0.60 -18.51 -4.16
CA GLU A 90 -0.57 -19.22 -3.66
C GLU A 90 -0.53 -19.10 -2.14
N ALA A 91 -1.56 -18.49 -1.56
CA ALA A 91 -1.76 -18.58 -0.13
C ALA A 91 -2.01 -20.05 0.17
N ASP A 92 -0.98 -20.77 0.63
CA ASP A 92 -1.11 -22.10 1.20
C ASP A 92 -2.16 -22.01 2.31
N ALA A 93 -3.37 -22.49 1.99
CA ALA A 93 -4.52 -22.62 2.88
C ALA A 93 -4.60 -24.05 3.40
#